data_AF-A0AAN7FAK6-F1
#
_entry.id   AF-A0AAN7FAK6-F1
#
_cell.length_a   1.000
_cell.length_b   1.000
_cell.length_c   1.000
_cell.angle_alpha   90.00
_cell.angle_beta   90.00
_cell.angle_gamma   90.00
#
_symmetry.space_group_name_H-M   'P 1'
#
loop_
_entity.id
_entity.type
_entity.pdbx_description
1 polymer ?
#
loop_
_entity_poly.entity_id
_entity_poly.type
_entity_poly.pdbx_seq_one_letter_code
_entity_poly.pdbx_strand_id
1 'polypeptide(L)'
;MVHELIGIQDNKVDLRNIGKLPKDQQEVVLSSEQDAFFKANMYENFGDIGMNIKRLVDEFQQISKSNQSIQTIGSDKSFKQ
;
A
#
# COMPACT_ATOMS: atom_id res chain seq x y z
N MET A 1 10.81 -8.50 13.79
CA MET A 1 10.79 -7.04 13.53
C MET A 1 9.45 -6.36 13.81
N VAL A 2 8.36 -6.54 13.04
CA VAL A 2 7.08 -5.82 13.34
C VAL A 2 6.50 -6.22 14.70
N HIS A 3 6.48 -7.52 15.01
CA HIS A 3 6.08 -8.06 16.33
C HIS A 3 6.90 -7.46 17.49
N GLU A 4 8.16 -7.11 17.26
CA GLU A 4 9.10 -6.68 18.31
C GLU A 4 9.12 -5.15 18.51
N LEU A 5 8.79 -4.36 17.48
CA LEU A 5 8.89 -2.90 17.51
C LEU A 5 7.56 -2.19 17.79
N ILE A 6 6.44 -2.76 17.36
CA ILE A 6 5.10 -2.13 17.51
C ILE A 6 4.14 -3.03 18.30
N GLY A 7 4.43 -4.33 18.40
CA GLY A 7 3.56 -5.32 19.00
C GLY A 7 2.44 -5.71 18.02
N ILE A 8 2.22 -7.02 17.88
CA ILE A 8 1.09 -7.57 17.14
C ILE A 8 0.20 -8.29 18.15
N GLN A 9 -1.07 -7.91 18.21
CA GLN A 9 -2.10 -8.60 19.01
C GLN A 9 -3.18 -9.08 18.05
N ASP A 10 -3.48 -10.38 18.04
CA ASP A 10 -4.47 -10.99 17.14
C ASP A 10 -4.28 -10.61 15.66
N ASN A 11 -3.03 -10.62 15.17
CA ASN A 11 -2.65 -10.19 13.82
C ASN A 11 -2.97 -8.71 13.50
N LYS A 12 -3.26 -7.89 14.51
CA LYS A 12 -3.45 -6.45 14.37
C LYS A 12 -2.27 -5.69 14.93
N VAL A 13 -1.92 -4.61 14.24
CA VAL A 13 -0.97 -3.60 14.70
C VAL A 13 -1.74 -2.36 15.08
N ASP A 14 -1.54 -1.90 16.31
CA ASP A 14 -2.08 -0.65 16.81
C ASP A 14 -1.15 0.51 16.46
N LEU A 15 -1.63 1.43 15.62
CA LEU A 15 -0.89 2.60 15.15
C LEU A 15 -1.28 3.89 15.90
N ARG A 16 -2.13 3.82 16.93
CA ARG A 16 -2.63 5.01 17.66
C ARG A 16 -1.52 5.87 18.26
N ASN A 17 -0.38 5.27 18.60
CA ASN A 17 0.75 5.96 19.22
C ASN A 17 1.76 6.54 18.20
N ILE A 18 1.56 6.32 16.90
CA ILE A 18 2.56 6.66 15.86
C ILE A 18 2.24 7.98 15.14
N GLY A 19 1.20 8.70 15.58
CA GLY A 19 0.88 10.04 15.07
C GLY A 19 -0.63 10.30 14.99
N LYS A 20 -1.00 11.40 14.32
CA LYS A 20 -2.40 11.72 14.03
C LYS A 20 -2.86 10.97 12.78
N LEU A 21 -3.19 9.69 12.93
CA LEU A 21 -3.84 8.89 11.89
C LEU A 21 -5.37 9.06 11.95
N PRO A 22 -6.06 9.04 10.80
CA PRO A 22 -7.51 8.99 10.78
C PRO A 22 -8.02 7.69 11.42
N LYS A 23 -9.23 7.71 12.00
CA LYS A 23 -9.73 6.65 12.91
C LYS A 23 -9.77 5.26 12.28
N ASP A 24 -9.96 5.20 10.97
CA ASP A 24 -9.99 3.99 10.14
C ASP A 24 -8.59 3.39 9.90
N GLN A 25 -7.51 4.14 10.16
CA GLN A 25 -6.12 3.70 9.99
C GLN A 25 -5.40 3.48 11.32
N GLN A 26 -6.12 3.54 12.44
CA GLN A 26 -5.56 3.34 13.78
C GLN A 26 -5.24 1.88 14.08
N GLU A 27 -5.91 0.94 13.42
CA GLU A 27 -5.63 -0.49 13.51
C GLU A 27 -5.45 -1.06 12.11
N VAL A 28 -4.39 -1.83 11.91
CA VAL A 28 -4.12 -2.51 10.63
C VAL A 28 -4.03 -4.00 10.87
N VAL A 29 -4.79 -4.78 10.10
CA VAL A 29 -4.72 -6.24 10.09
C VAL A 29 -3.58 -6.68 9.16
N LEU A 30 -2.67 -7.51 9.66
CA LEU A 30 -1.61 -8.13 8.87
C LEU A 30 -1.97 -9.61 8.65
N SER A 31 -2.40 -9.95 7.43
CA SER A 31 -2.76 -11.33 7.07
C SER A 31 -2.04 -11.75 5.80
N SER A 32 -1.20 -12.78 5.89
CA SER A 32 -0.51 -13.34 4.72
C SER A 32 -1.44 -14.08 3.75
N GLU A 33 -2.66 -14.41 4.16
CA GLU A 33 -3.67 -15.01 3.27
C GLU A 33 -4.38 -13.97 2.42
N GLN A 34 -4.60 -12.77 2.97
CA GLN A 34 -5.40 -11.71 2.34
C GLN A 34 -4.54 -10.57 1.77
N ASP A 35 -3.27 -10.50 2.15
CA ASP A 35 -2.33 -9.48 1.69
C ASP A 35 -1.11 -10.15 1.03
N ALA A 36 -1.09 -10.11 -0.31
CA ALA A 36 -0.01 -10.64 -1.12
C ALA A 36 1.31 -9.87 -0.95
N PHE A 37 1.24 -8.57 -0.68
CA PHE A 37 2.42 -7.76 -0.41
C PHE A 37 3.02 -8.14 0.93
N PHE A 38 2.20 -8.26 1.98
CA PHE A 38 2.67 -8.71 3.29
C PHE A 38 3.26 -10.13 3.22
N LYS A 39 2.58 -11.07 2.55
CA LYS A 39 3.06 -12.44 2.37
C LYS A 39 4.44 -12.50 1.70
N ALA A 40 4.66 -11.67 0.68
CA ALA A 40 5.93 -11.64 -0.05
C ALA A 40 7.07 -10.99 0.75
N ASN A 41 6.77 -10.15 1.74
CA ASN A 41 7.76 -9.37 2.48
C ASN A 41 7.92 -9.81 3.95
N MET A 42 7.11 -10.73 4.46
CA MET A 42 7.08 -11.09 5.89
C MET A 42 8.39 -11.68 6.44
N TYR A 43 9.26 -12.21 5.56
CA TYR A 43 10.56 -12.79 5.92
C TYR A 43 11.75 -12.05 5.30
N GLU A 44 11.50 -10.96 4.59
CA GLU A 44 12.54 -10.15 3.93
C GLU A 44 13.25 -9.24 4.95
N ASN A 45 14.49 -8.86 4.65
CA ASN A 45 15.22 -7.89 5.48
C ASN A 45 14.80 -6.44 5.14
N PHE A 46 15.16 -5.48 5.99
CA PHE A 46 14.78 -4.07 5.81
C PHE A 46 15.23 -3.46 4.47
N GLY A 47 16.38 -3.88 3.92
CA GLY A 47 16.87 -3.38 2.63
C GLY A 47 15.99 -3.84 1.48
N ASP A 48 15.67 -5.13 1.46
CA ASP A 48 14.82 -5.74 0.43
C ASP A 48 13.36 -5.26 0.53
N ILE A 49 12.83 -5.10 1.75
CA ILE A 49 11.53 -4.45 1.98
C ILE A 49 11.51 -3.03 1.40
N GLY A 50 12.58 -2.25 1.63
CA GLY A 50 12.69 -0.89 1.10
C GLY A 50 12.66 -0.84 -0.44
N MET A 51 13.37 -1.75 -1.09
CA MET A 51 13.34 -1.87 -2.56
C MET A 51 11.95 -2.31 -3.07
N ASN A 52 11.29 -3.23 -2.37
CA ASN A 52 9.95 -3.70 -2.73
C ASN A 52 8.90 -2.60 -2.57
N ILE A 53 8.99 -1.77 -1.51
CA ILE A 53 8.13 -0.58 -1.36
C ILE A 53 8.35 0.39 -2.51
N LYS A 54 9.61 0.67 -2.86
CA LYS A 54 9.93 1.55 -4.00
C LYS A 54 9.29 1.05 -5.29
N ARG A 55 9.42 -0.25 -5.59
CA ARG A 55 8.82 -0.87 -6.77
C ARG A 55 7.30 -0.73 -6.77
N LEU A 56 6.66 -0.99 -5.64
CA LEU A 56 5.20 -0.84 -5.48
C LEU A 56 4.75 0.60 -5.78
N VAL A 57 5.48 1.60 -5.27
CA VAL A 57 5.19 3.02 -5.54
C VAL A 57 5.41 3.36 -7.02
N ASP A 58 6.51 2.90 -7.61
CA ASP A 58 6.83 3.16 -9.01
C ASP A 58 5.76 2.55 -9.96
N GLU A 59 5.30 1.32 -9.67
CA GLU A 59 4.20 0.65 -10.38
C GLU A 59 2.87 1.39 -10.22
N PHE A 60 2.52 1.79 -8.99
CA PHE A 60 1.30 2.55 -8.73
C PHE A 60 1.28 3.88 -9.49
N GLN A 61 2.42 4.58 -9.54
CA GLN A 61 2.55 5.82 -10.31
C GLN A 61 2.39 5.58 -11.82
N GLN A 62 2.98 4.51 -12.36
CA GLN A 62 2.82 4.17 -13.79
C GLN A 62 1.38 3.85 -14.14
N ILE A 63 0.70 3.05 -13.31
CA ILE A 63 -0.72 2.71 -13.51
C ILE A 63 -1.58 3.97 -13.42
N SER A 64 -1.34 4.82 -12.42
CA SER A 64 -2.09 6.07 -12.23
C SER A 64 -1.93 7.02 -13.42
N LYS A 65 -0.70 7.21 -13.91
CA LYS A 65 -0.41 8.02 -15.10
C LYS A 65 -1.06 7.44 -16.36
N SER A 66 -1.02 6.12 -16.53
CA SER A 66 -1.64 5.44 -17.67
C SER A 66 -3.16 5.57 -17.66
N ASN A 67 -3.80 5.40 -16.49
CA ASN A 67 -5.23 5.60 -16.32
C ASN A 67 -5.65 7.05 -16.59
N GLN A 68 -4.87 8.04 -16.13
CA GLN A 68 -5.11 9.44 -16.47
C GLN A 68 -5.01 9.68 -17.98
N SER A 69 -4.02 9.08 -18.67
CA SER A 69 -3.85 9.22 -20.12
C SER A 69 -5.01 8.60 -20.91
N ILE A 70 -5.52 7.43 -20.49
CA ILE A 70 -6.69 6.78 -21.12
C ILE A 70 -7.95 7.62 -20.91
N GLN A 71 -8.17 8.17 -19.72
CA GLN A 71 -9.32 9.05 -19.44
C GLN A 71 -9.31 10.30 -20.33
N THR A 72 -8.16 10.92 -20.57
CA THR A 72 -8.05 12.07 -21.49
C THR A 72 -8.44 11.71 -22.92
N ILE A 73 -7.98 10.56 -23.44
CA ILE A 73 -8.28 10.11 -24.82
C ILE A 73 -9.77 9.76 -25.00
N GLY A 74 -10.42 9.20 -23.98
CA GLY A 74 -11.86 8.92 -24.00
C GLY A 74 -12.74 10.17 -23.91
N SER A 75 -12.25 11.22 -23.25
CA SER A 75 -12.96 12.47 -23.06
C SER A 75 -12.97 13.34 -24.33
N ASP A 76 -11.89 13.36 -25.09
CA ASP A 76 -11.77 14.17 -26.33
C ASP A 76 -12.68 13.70 -27.48
N LYS A 77 -13.18 12.46 -27.44
CA LYS A 77 -14.12 11.95 -28.45
C LYS A 77 -15.60 12.23 -28.15
N SER A 78 -15.93 12.68 -26.93
CA SER A 78 -17.32 12.99 -26.55
C SER A 78 -17.72 14.46 -26.72
N PHE A 79 -16.81 15.34 -27.18
CA PHE A 79 -17.09 16.78 -27.28
C PHE A 79 -17.46 17.25 -28.71
N LYS A 80 -17.83 16.33 -29.62
CA LYS A 80 -18.35 16.68 -30.95
C LYS A 80 -19.61 15.88 -31.29
N GLN A 81 -20.75 16.27 -30.72
CA GLN A 81 -22.06 16.17 -31.36
C GLN A 81 -22.88 17.42 -31.02
#